data_AF-A0A7K4HJX1-F1
#
_entry.id   AF-A0A7K4HJX1-F1
#
_cell.length_a   1.000
_cell.length_b   1.000
_cell.length_c   1.000
_cell.angle_alpha   90.00
_cell.angle_beta   90.00
_cell.angle_gamma   90.00
#
_symmetry.space_group_name_H-M   'P 1'
#
loop_
_entity.id
_entity.type
_entity.pdbx_description
1 polymer ?
#
loop_
_entity_poly.entity_id
_entity_poly.type
_entity_poly.pdbx_seq_one_letter_code
_entity_poly.pdbx_strand_id
1 'polypeptide(L)' 'MRLDGEETFFGEDINTPEEFIEDLWQRVNNMYSSAMDEEDKMNQLAFITTFLIAFKGRLNRVCENI' A
#
# COMPACT_ATOMS: atom_id res chain seq x y z
N MET A 1 -0.32 20.42 -2.85
CA MET A 1 -0.48 19.42 -3.92
C MET A 1 -0.50 18.08 -3.21
N ARG A 2 -1.67 17.44 -3.07
CA ARG A 2 -1.75 16.09 -2.50
C ARG A 2 -1.27 15.11 -3.56
N LEU A 3 -0.35 14.23 -3.20
CA LEU A 3 0.13 13.20 -4.13
C LEU A 3 -0.78 11.97 -4.02
N ASP A 4 -1.13 11.36 -5.15
CA ASP A 4 -1.97 10.15 -5.17
C ASP A 4 -1.36 9.07 -4.26
N GLY A 5 -2.13 8.70 -3.22
CA GLY A 5 -1.82 7.70 -2.21
C GLY A 5 -1.17 8.19 -0.91
N GLU A 6 -1.34 9.48 -0.58
CA GLU A 6 -1.28 9.98 0.80
C GLU A 6 -2.60 9.74 1.55
N GLU A 7 -3.59 9.14 0.90
CA GLU A 7 -4.88 8.79 1.51
C GLU A 7 -4.97 7.28 1.78
N THR A 8 -5.60 6.90 2.89
CA THR A 8 -5.94 5.53 3.28
C THR A 8 -6.88 4.91 2.25
N PHE A 9 -7.11 3.61 2.39
CA PHE A 9 -8.05 2.86 1.57
C PHE A 9 -9.46 3.46 1.60
N PHE A 10 -9.78 4.21 2.66
CA PHE A 10 -11.06 4.90 2.85
C PHE A 10 -11.02 6.39 2.54
N GLY A 11 -9.89 6.93 2.06
CA GLY A 11 -9.76 8.34 1.65
C GLY A 11 -9.35 9.30 2.77
N GLU A 12 -8.82 8.80 3.89
CA GLU A 12 -8.34 9.62 5.01
C GLU A 12 -6.84 9.91 4.86
N ASP A 13 -6.32 11.06 5.30
CA ASP A 13 -4.88 11.33 5.19
C ASP A 13 -4.04 10.35 6.05
N ILE A 14 -2.95 9.79 5.51
CA ILE A 14 -1.97 8.95 6.21
C ILE A 14 -0.91 9.86 6.85
N ASN A 15 -0.84 9.89 8.17
CA ASN A 15 0.02 10.81 8.91
C ASN A 15 1.12 10.11 9.73
N THR A 16 0.97 8.80 9.99
CA THR A 16 1.90 8.03 10.82
C THR A 16 2.39 6.74 10.15
N PRO A 17 3.55 6.19 10.56
CA PRO A 17 4.00 4.88 10.08
C PRO A 17 3.01 3.76 10.39
N GLU A 18 2.32 3.82 11.53
CA GLU A 18 1.32 2.85 11.94
C GLU A 18 0.09 2.88 11.02
N GLU A 19 -0.47 4.05 10.75
CA GLU A 19 -1.59 4.23 9.79
C GLU A 19 -1.20 3.74 8.39
N PHE A 20 0.05 3.97 8.00
CA PHE A 20 0.59 3.49 6.73
C PHE A 20 0.67 1.95 6.66
N ILE A 21 1.13 1.28 7.72
CA ILE A 21 1.20 -0.19 7.78
C ILE A 21 -0.20 -0.80 7.74
N GLU A 22 -1.15 -0.20 8.44
CA GLU A 22 -2.53 -0.67 8.51
C GLU A 22 -3.24 -0.53 7.16
N ASP A 23 -3.04 0.60 6.47
CA ASP A 23 -3.51 0.83 5.10
C ASP A 23 -2.92 -0.17 4.10
N LEU A 24 -1.60 -0.37 4.16
CA LEU A 24 -0.88 -1.33 3.33
C LEU A 24 -1.44 -2.75 3.50
N TRP A 25 -1.65 -3.17 4.75
CA TRP A 25 -2.19 -4.48 5.07
C TRP A 25 -3.62 -4.66 4.50
N GLN A 26 -4.49 -3.68 4.67
CA GLN A 26 -5.86 -3.74 4.13
C GLN A 26 -5.89 -3.83 2.60
N ARG A 27 -5.07 -3.02 1.93
CA ARG A 27 -4.99 -3.03 0.46
C ARG A 27 -4.49 -4.37 -0.07
N VAL A 28 -3.46 -4.94 0.54
CA VAL A 28 -2.93 -6.26 0.19
C VAL A 28 -3.98 -7.36 0.42
N ASN A 29 -4.67 -7.33 1.57
CA ASN A 29 -5.70 -8.32 1.87
C ASN A 29 -6.90 -8.25 0.92
N ASN A 30 -7.43 -7.06 0.64
CA ASN A 30 -8.53 -6.90 -0.31
C ASN A 30 -8.15 -7.38 -1.71
N MET A 31 -6.92 -7.06 -2.16
CA MET A 31 -6.43 -7.56 -3.44
C MET A 31 -6.29 -9.07 -3.46
N TYR A 32 -5.70 -9.66 -2.42
CA TYR A 32 -5.57 -11.11 -2.27
C TYR A 32 -6.93 -11.82 -2.29
N SER A 33 -7.93 -11.29 -1.58
CA SER A 33 -9.29 -11.83 -1.59
C SER A 33 -10.00 -11.70 -2.95
N SER A 34 -9.68 -10.67 -3.74
CA SER A 34 -10.29 -10.43 -5.06
C SER A 34 -9.63 -11.17 -6.22
N ALA A 35 -8.33 -11.52 -6.11
CA ALA A 35 -7.53 -12.07 -7.20
C ALA A 35 -7.41 -13.61 -7.16
N MET A 36 -8.26 -14.30 -6.40
CA MET A 36 -8.19 -15.74 -6.16
C MET A 36 -8.70 -16.58 -7.33
N ASP A 37 -7.90 -16.64 -8.40
CA ASP A 37 -7.60 -17.89 -9.09
C ASP A 37 -6.12 -18.20 -8.86
N GLU A 38 -5.80 -19.38 -8.32
CA GLU A 38 -4.44 -19.77 -7.91
C GLU A 38 -3.41 -19.81 -9.06
N GLU A 39 -3.86 -19.71 -10.30
CA GLU A 39 -3.03 -19.86 -11.49
C GLU A 39 -2.04 -18.70 -11.70
N ASP A 40 -2.29 -17.52 -11.13
CA ASP A 40 -1.53 -16.31 -11.49
C ASP A 40 -0.70 -15.70 -10.33
N LYS A 41 -0.09 -16.57 -9.53
CA LYS A 41 0.79 -16.21 -8.39
C LYS A 41 1.94 -15.27 -8.77
N MET A 42 2.46 -15.37 -9.99
CA MET A 42 3.54 -14.51 -10.48
C MET A 42 3.06 -13.07 -10.72
N ASN A 43 1.85 -12.89 -11.25
CA ASN A 43 1.27 -11.57 -11.41
C ASN A 43 0.90 -10.94 -10.06
N GLN A 44 0.41 -11.75 -9.11
CA GLN A 44 0.20 -11.29 -7.73
C GLN A 44 1.50 -10.81 -7.06
N LEU A 45 2.59 -11.58 -7.21
CA LEU A 45 3.89 -11.22 -6.65
C LEU A 45 4.47 -9.96 -7.31
N ALA A 46 4.40 -9.86 -8.65
CA ALA A 46 4.84 -8.68 -9.38
C ALA A 46 4.06 -7.43 -8.97
N PHE A 47 2.75 -7.57 -8.74
CA PHE A 47 1.90 -6.48 -8.29
C PHE A 47 2.26 -6.03 -6.87
N ILE A 48 2.34 -6.95 -5.91
CA ILE A 48 2.74 -6.64 -4.52
C ILE A 48 4.13 -5.98 -4.50
N THR A 49 5.07 -6.50 -5.29
CA THR A 49 6.43 -5.94 -5.35
C THR A 49 6.43 -4.52 -5.91
N THR A 50 5.67 -4.28 -6.99
CA THR A 50 5.52 -2.94 -7.59
C THR A 50 4.87 -1.97 -6.60
N PHE A 51 3.87 -2.45 -5.86
CA PHE A 51 3.21 -1.70 -4.81
C PHE A 51 4.19 -1.32 -3.70
N LEU A 52 4.96 -2.27 -3.17
CA LEU A 52 5.97 -2.01 -2.13
C LEU A 52 7.08 -1.04 -2.59
N ILE A 53 7.51 -1.12 -3.85
CA ILE A 53 8.51 -0.19 -4.42
C ILE A 53 7.96 1.24 -4.47
N ALA A 54 6.74 1.43 -4.95
CA ALA A 54 6.09 2.74 -4.98
C ALA A 54 5.89 3.30 -3.56
N PHE A 55 5.64 2.42 -2.59
CA PHE A 55 5.36 2.77 -1.21
C PHE A 55 6.61 3.05 -0.35
N LYS A 56 7.80 2.56 -0.74
CA LYS A 56 9.08 2.93 -0.11
C LYS A 56 9.32 4.44 -0.09
N GLY A 57 8.93 5.15 -1.15
CA GLY A 57 9.05 6.61 -1.23
C GLY A 57 8.14 7.36 -0.25
N ARG A 58 7.04 6.74 0.20
CA ARG A 58 6.09 7.30 1.16
C ARG A 58 6.57 7.10 2.60
N LEU A 59 7.08 5.90 2.90
CA LEU A 59 7.66 5.58 4.22
C LEU A 59 8.77 6.57 4.61
N ASN A 60 9.69 6.88 3.69
CA ASN A 60 10.75 7.87 3.96
C ASN A 60 10.19 9.25 4.33
N ARG A 61 9.09 9.68 3.70
CA ARG A 61 8.47 10.98 3.94
C ARG A 61 7.71 11.05 5.26
N VAL A 62 6.99 9.99 5.62
CA VAL A 62 6.33 9.87 6.93
C VAL A 62 7.38 9.82 8.05
N CYS A 63 8.49 9.12 7.84
CA CYS A 63 9.59 9.05 8.81
C CYS A 63 10.42 10.34 8.91
N GLU A 64 10.45 11.18 7.87
CA GLU A 64 11.09 12.53 7.90
C GLU A 64 10.26 13.56 8.70
N ASN A 65 8.98 13.30 8.95
CA ASN A 65 8.08 14.14 9.76
C ASN A 65 8.10 13.80 11.28
N ILE A 66 9.02 12.93 11.73
CA ILE A 66 9.20 12.52 13.14
C ILE A 66 10.34 13.30 13.79
#